data_AF-A0ABD7S6H8-F1
#
_entry.id   AF-A0ABD7S6H8-F1
#
_cell.length_a   1.000
_cell.length_b   1.000
_cell.length_c   1.000
_cell.angle_alpha   90.00
_cell.angle_beta   90.00
_cell.angle_gamma   90.00
#
_symmetry.space_group_name_H-M   'P 1'
#
loop_
_entity.id
_entity.type
_entity.pdbx_description
1 polymer ?
#
loop_
_entity_poly.entity_id
_entity_poly.type
_entity_poly.pdbx_seq_one_letter_code
_entity_poly.pdbx_strand_id
1 'polypeptide(L)'
;MINQLIHDLGRKFSGRLENSLVDGALNYIDHGESALAFEILCDHLLEHNVDLDPNEYEEIMELVSHLGFDPGRPPFIHLADLRT
;
A
#
# COMPACT_ATOMS: atom_id res chain seq x y z
N MET A 1 -3.78 -3.65 -15.39
CA MET A 1 -2.95 -2.43 -15.32
C MET A 1 -2.77 -2.02 -13.87
N ILE A 2 -3.84 -1.69 -13.12
CA ILE A 2 -3.73 -1.32 -11.70
C ILE A 2 -3.30 -2.49 -10.78
N ASN A 3 -3.84 -3.69 -10.99
CA ASN A 3 -3.49 -4.88 -10.22
C ASN A 3 -1.98 -5.16 -10.22
N GLN A 4 -1.33 -4.99 -11.38
CA GLN A 4 0.11 -5.21 -11.51
C GLN A 4 0.91 -4.17 -10.72
N LEU A 5 0.47 -2.90 -10.74
CA LEU A 5 1.12 -1.84 -9.96
C LEU A 5 1.04 -2.12 -8.46
N ILE A 6 -0.12 -2.59 -7.97
CA ILE A 6 -0.29 -2.93 -6.55
C ILE A 6 0.58 -4.14 -6.19
N HIS A 7 0.68 -5.16 -7.06
CA HIS A 7 1.61 -6.28 -6.86
C HIS A 7 3.07 -5.84 -6.83
N ASP A 8 3.48 -4.98 -7.77
CA ASP A 8 4.85 -4.51 -7.87
C ASP A 8 5.22 -3.64 -6.66
N LEU A 9 4.29 -2.78 -6.20
CA LEU A 9 4.42 -2.02 -4.95
C LEU A 9 4.58 -2.96 -3.75
N GLY A 10 3.68 -3.93 -3.55
CA GLY A 10 3.74 -4.86 -2.43
C GLY A 10 5.07 -5.61 -2.34
N ARG A 11 5.63 -6.01 -3.49
CA ARG A 11 6.94 -6.69 -3.56
C ARG A 11 8.11 -5.80 -3.13
N LYS A 12 8.03 -4.47 -3.25
CA LYS A 12 9.08 -3.56 -2.75
C LYS A 12 9.20 -3.62 -1.23
N PHE A 13 8.13 -4.00 -0.54
CA PHE A 13 8.11 -4.12 0.91
C PHE A 13 8.51 -5.51 1.43
N SER A 14 8.73 -6.50 0.55
CA SER A 14 9.26 -7.80 0.96
C SER A 14 10.59 -7.64 1.70
N GLY A 15 10.66 -8.12 2.94
CA GLY A 15 11.84 -7.99 3.81
C GLY A 15 11.81 -6.79 4.75
N ARG A 16 10.90 -5.83 4.54
CA ARG A 16 10.53 -4.79 5.53
C ARG A 16 9.18 -5.07 6.19
N LEU A 17 8.30 -5.74 5.45
CA LEU A 17 7.03 -6.30 5.92
C LEU A 17 7.06 -7.82 5.76
N GLU A 18 6.41 -8.55 6.67
CA GLU A 18 6.32 -10.02 6.55
C GLU A 18 5.59 -10.40 5.26
N ASN A 19 6.16 -11.34 4.50
CA ASN A 19 5.61 -11.75 3.21
C ASN A 19 4.18 -12.26 3.31
N SER A 20 3.79 -12.91 4.41
CA SER A 20 2.40 -13.36 4.61
C SER A 20 1.39 -12.23 4.71
N LEU A 21 1.80 -11.05 5.20
CA LEU A 21 0.93 -9.86 5.24
C LEU A 21 0.78 -9.26 3.85
N VAL A 22 1.90 -9.15 3.11
CA VAL A 22 1.90 -8.71 1.71
C VAL A 22 1.04 -9.63 0.86
N ASP A 23 1.29 -10.94 0.90
CA ASP A 23 0.55 -11.94 0.13
C ASP A 23 -0.93 -11.97 0.54
N GLY A 24 -1.22 -11.82 1.84
CA GLY A 24 -2.59 -11.73 2.36
C GLY A 24 -3.36 -10.54 1.80
N ALA A 25 -2.75 -9.35 1.78
CA ALA A 25 -3.35 -8.14 1.20
C ALA A 25 -3.54 -8.29 -0.32
N LEU A 26 -2.53 -8.80 -1.03
CA LEU A 26 -2.57 -8.95 -2.48
C LEU A 26 -3.56 -10.01 -2.98
N ASN A 27 -3.90 -11.01 -2.16
CA ASN A 27 -4.89 -12.04 -2.52
C ASN A 27 -6.28 -11.46 -2.84
N TYR A 28 -6.64 -10.32 -2.25
CA TYR A 28 -7.90 -9.61 -2.55
C TYR A 28 -7.99 -9.16 -4.02
N ILE A 29 -6.86 -8.98 -4.69
CA ILE A 29 -6.82 -8.67 -6.12
C ILE A 29 -7.44 -9.80 -6.96
N ASP A 30 -7.20 -11.06 -6.59
CA ASP A 30 -7.74 -12.23 -7.29
C ASP A 30 -9.27 -12.36 -7.13
N HIS A 31 -9.82 -11.68 -6.12
CA HIS A 31 -11.26 -11.56 -5.89
C HIS A 31 -11.88 -10.31 -6.53
N GLY A 32 -11.11 -9.53 -7.30
CA GLY A 32 -11.56 -8.29 -7.93
C GLY A 32 -11.59 -7.09 -6.99
N GLU A 33 -11.05 -7.22 -5.77
CA GLU A 33 -11.08 -6.22 -4.72
C GLU A 33 -9.74 -5.46 -4.64
N SER A 34 -9.24 -4.98 -5.78
CA SER A 34 -7.92 -4.35 -5.86
C SER A 34 -7.77 -3.07 -5.03
N ALA A 35 -8.85 -2.28 -4.90
CA ALA A 35 -8.85 -1.09 -4.05
C ALA A 35 -8.66 -1.48 -2.56
N LEU A 36 -9.39 -2.50 -2.10
CA LEU A 36 -9.28 -3.03 -0.75
C LEU A 36 -7.91 -3.67 -0.51
N ALA A 37 -7.37 -4.41 -1.48
CA ALA A 37 -6.02 -4.98 -1.40
C ALA A 37 -4.96 -3.89 -1.13
N PHE A 38 -5.07 -2.75 -1.81
CA PHE A 38 -4.17 -1.62 -1.63
C PHE A 38 -4.38 -0.92 -0.27
N GLU A 39 -5.62 -0.75 0.18
CA GLU A 39 -5.94 -0.17 1.48
C GLU A 39 -5.36 -1.02 2.63
N ILE A 40 -5.57 -2.34 2.60
CA ILE A 40 -5.00 -3.28 3.58
C ILE A 40 -3.48 -3.26 3.57
N LEU A 41 -2.86 -3.16 2.39
CA LEU A 41 -1.40 -3.02 2.30
C LEU A 41 -0.93 -1.75 3.02
N CYS A 42 -1.60 -0.61 2.83
CA CYS A 42 -1.28 0.64 3.50
C CYS A 42 -1.48 0.57 5.02
N ASP A 43 -2.53 -0.11 5.49
CA ASP A 43 -2.74 -0.39 6.92
C ASP A 43 -1.55 -1.15 7.50
N HIS A 44 -1.09 -2.22 6.83
CA HIS A 44 0.06 -2.99 7.31
C HIS A 44 1.36 -2.18 7.33
N LEU A 45 1.59 -1.28 6.38
CA LEU A 45 2.75 -0.39 6.43
C LEU A 45 2.73 0.48 7.69
N LEU A 46 1.56 0.99 8.08
CA LEU A 46 1.38 1.81 9.28
C LEU A 46 1.51 0.99 10.57
N GLU A 47 0.78 -0.12 10.68
CA GLU A 47 0.78 -0.98 11.86
C GLU A 47 2.17 -1.51 12.20
N HIS A 48 2.99 -1.76 11.17
CA HIS A 48 4.34 -2.26 11.32
C HIS A 48 5.42 -1.18 11.25
N ASN A 49 5.06 0.11 11.19
CA ASN A 49 5.97 1.24 11.10
C ASN A 49 7.05 1.05 10.01
N VAL A 50 6.61 0.68 8.80
CA VAL A 50 7.50 0.47 7.66
C VAL A 50 7.94 1.81 7.10
N ASP A 51 9.21 2.13 7.25
CA ASP A 51 9.81 3.34 6.68
C ASP A 51 9.62 3.41 5.15
N LEU A 52 9.19 4.57 4.68
CA LEU A 52 8.96 4.89 3.27
C LEU A 52 10.02 5.88 2.78
N ASP A 53 10.71 5.52 1.70
CA ASP A 53 11.51 6.50 0.99
C ASP A 53 10.60 7.47 0.20
N PRO A 54 11.11 8.66 -0.20
CA PRO A 54 10.29 9.65 -0.91
C PRO A 54 9.61 9.14 -2.19
N ASN A 55 10.27 8.26 -2.95
CA ASN A 55 9.69 7.71 -4.19
C ASN A 55 8.57 6.71 -3.88
N GLU A 56 8.73 5.90 -2.83
CA GLU A 56 7.71 4.94 -2.39
C GLU A 56 6.46 5.67 -1.88
N TYR A 57 6.65 6.74 -1.11
CA TYR A 57 5.54 7.58 -0.67
C TYR A 57 4.82 8.22 -1.85
N GLU A 58 5.55 8.78 -2.82
CA GLU A 58 4.95 9.37 -4.02
C GLU A 58 4.15 8.33 -4.83
N GLU A 59 4.70 7.14 -5.05
CA GLU A 59 4.01 6.05 -5.76
C GLU A 59 2.73 5.61 -5.04
N ILE A 60 2.75 5.51 -3.70
CA ILE A 60 1.56 5.21 -2.91
C ILE A 60 0.52 6.32 -3.09
N MET A 61 0.91 7.59 -3.05
CA MET A 61 -0.02 8.72 -3.22
C MET A 61 -0.60 8.81 -4.65
N GLU A 62 0.17 8.42 -5.66
CA GLU A 62 -0.34 8.27 -7.03
C GLU A 62 -1.42 7.19 -7.11
N LEU A 63 -1.23 6.05 -6.44
CA LEU A 63 -2.22 4.98 -6.36
C LEU A 63 -3.47 5.39 -5.57
N VAL A 64 -3.32 6.13 -4.47
CA VAL A 64 -4.45 6.74 -3.73
C VAL A 64 -5.31 7.58 -4.68
N SER A 65 -4.67 8.47 -5.44
CA SER A 65 -5.35 9.33 -6.42
C SER A 65 -6.02 8.50 -7.53
N HIS A 66 -5.32 7.52 -8.09
CA HIS A 66 -5.81 6.70 -9.19
C HIS A 66 -7.00 5.82 -8.80
N LEU A 67 -7.02 5.31 -7.57
CA LEU A 67 -8.10 4.49 -7.02
C LEU A 67 -9.27 5.34 -6.49
N GLY A 68 -9.14 6.67 -6.49
CA GLY A 68 -10.19 7.60 -6.05
C GLY A 68 -10.36 7.67 -4.54
N PHE A 69 -9.31 7.32 -3.78
CA PHE A 69 -9.30 7.44 -2.33
C PHE A 69 -9.10 8.90 -1.89
N ASP A 70 -9.61 9.22 -0.70
CA ASP A 70 -9.38 10.52 -0.05
C ASP A 70 -8.09 10.44 0.77
N PRO A 71 -7.01 11.16 0.40
CA PRO A 71 -5.76 11.15 1.15
C PRO A 71 -5.90 11.74 2.56
N GLY A 72 -6.98 12.47 2.85
CA GLY A 72 -7.30 12.99 4.18
C GLY A 72 -7.97 11.98 5.11
N ARG A 73 -8.13 10.71 4.69
CA ARG A 73 -8.73 9.65 5.50
C ARG A 73 -7.72 8.55 5.84
N PRO A 74 -7.90 7.84 6.97
CA PRO A 74 -7.15 6.63 7.25
C PRO A 74 -7.37 5.56 6.15
N PRO A 75 -6.36 4.72 5.86
CA PRO A 75 -4.99 4.80 6.41
C PRO A 75 -4.16 5.97 5.86
N PHE A 76 -4.52 6.49 4.69
CA PHE A 76 -3.65 7.35 3.87
C PHE A 76 -3.14 8.61 4.54
N ILE A 77 -3.95 9.26 5.39
CA ILE A 77 -3.56 10.48 6.12
C ILE A 77 -2.31 10.28 7.00
N HIS A 78 -2.05 9.05 7.46
CA HIS A 78 -0.95 8.74 8.37
C HIS A 78 0.33 8.28 7.64
N LEU A 79 0.27 8.03 6.33
CA LEU A 79 1.44 7.54 5.58
C LEU A 79 2.60 8.55 5.56
N ALA A 80 2.30 9.84 5.73
CA ALA A 80 3.33 10.87 5.82
C ALA A 80 4.22 10.72 7.06
N ASP A 81 3.72 10.06 8.12
CA ASP A 81 4.44 9.83 9.37
C ASP A 81 5.54 8.75 9.21
N LEU A 82 5.49 7.95 8.14
CA LEU A 82 6.46 6.90 7.82
C LEU A 82 7.64 7.36 6.96
N ARG A 83 7.66 8.64 6.52
CA ARG A 83 8.69 9.15 5.60
C ARG A 83 10.03 9.34 6.31
N THR A 84 11.10 8.81 5.72
CA THR A 84 12.50 8.95 6.21
C THR A 84 13.38 9.83 5.34
#